data_AF-A0A1D2YSH1-F1
#
_entry.id   AF-A0A1D2YSH1-F1
#
_cell.length_a   1.000
_cell.length_b   1.000
_cell.length_c   1.000
_cell.angle_alpha   90.00
_cell.angle_beta   90.00
_cell.angle_gamma   90.00
#
_symmetry.space_group_name_H-M   'P 1'
#
loop_
_entity.id
_entity.type
_entity.pdbx_description
1 polymer ?
#
loop_
_entity_poly.entity_id
_entity_poly.type
_entity_poly.pdbx_seq_one_letter_code
_entity_poly.pdbx_strand_id
1 'polypeptide(L)'
;MEIEKRFFLVGEQYLNTSKILLDKMVETGNKHTVISDKEISWIEYENLTKFSDFNVLIPTLFNFYHGLELIIKGMLRLHNAEFKPEHSFENLLTKLKLSDKTNNEYLEIISKYIEKPLKIRFLNDYIQTENIENIYDLYMSFRYPTDRSFNKFYGYIAVKYREEQILDEVLEISRDVTKILIGAVKVYRDLSDK
;
A
#
# COMPACT_ATOMS: atom_id res chain seq x y z
N MET A 1 10.94 23.88 2.36
CA MET A 1 11.92 22.82 2.67
C MET A 1 11.60 21.95 3.87
N GLU A 2 11.08 22.47 4.98
CA GLU A 2 10.84 21.60 6.16
C GLU A 2 9.57 20.74 6.06
N ILE A 3 8.52 21.22 5.40
CA ILE A 3 7.21 20.55 5.36
C ILE A 3 7.24 19.35 4.40
N GLU A 4 7.83 19.50 3.21
CA GLU A 4 8.02 18.42 2.25
C GLU A 4 8.87 17.29 2.83
N LYS A 5 9.93 17.61 3.60
CA LYS A 5 10.76 16.62 4.28
C LYS A 5 9.95 15.80 5.29
N ARG A 6 9.00 16.43 6.00
CA ARG A 6 8.09 15.71 6.92
C ARG A 6 7.17 14.75 6.17
N PHE A 7 6.62 15.15 5.01
CA PHE A 7 5.85 14.25 4.16
C PHE A 7 6.67 13.05 3.69
N PHE A 8 7.89 13.27 3.21
CA PHE A 8 8.78 12.19 2.78
C PHE A 8 9.15 11.25 3.92
N LEU A 9 9.58 11.80 5.07
CA LEU A 9 10.00 10.99 6.22
C LEU A 9 8.87 10.08 6.70
N VAL A 10 7.67 10.63 6.89
CA VAL A 10 6.52 9.86 7.37
C VAL A 10 6.03 8.89 6.28
N GLY A 11 5.98 9.31 5.03
CA GLY A 11 5.62 8.44 3.90
C GLY A 11 6.57 7.25 3.76
N GLU A 12 7.87 7.48 3.90
CA GLU A 12 8.90 6.43 3.90
C GLU A 12 8.71 5.46 5.06
N GLN A 13 8.39 5.94 6.27
CA GLN A 13 8.12 5.08 7.42
C GLN A 13 6.93 4.14 7.17
N TYR A 14 5.83 4.67 6.61
CA TYR A 14 4.67 3.86 6.27
C TYR A 14 5.00 2.81 5.20
N LEU A 15 5.66 3.22 4.11
CA LEU A 15 6.06 2.30 3.04
C LEU A 15 7.05 1.23 3.52
N ASN A 16 8.06 1.59 4.31
CA ASN A 16 9.00 0.64 4.89
C ASN A 16 8.31 -0.33 5.85
N THR A 17 7.35 0.14 6.65
CA THR A 17 6.55 -0.73 7.51
C THR A 17 5.76 -1.75 6.68
N SER A 18 5.10 -1.29 5.62
CA SER A 18 4.41 -2.20 4.70
C SER A 18 5.37 -3.21 4.09
N LYS A 19 6.51 -2.76 3.59
CA LYS A 19 7.54 -3.64 2.99
C LYS A 19 8.00 -4.72 3.96
N ILE A 20 8.31 -4.36 5.21
CA ILE A 20 8.75 -5.32 6.25
C ILE A 20 7.69 -6.40 6.48
N LEU A 21 6.41 -6.01 6.57
CA LEU A 21 5.33 -6.95 6.78
C LEU A 21 5.09 -7.87 5.57
N LEU A 22 5.16 -7.32 4.35
CA LEU A 22 5.06 -8.10 3.10
C LEU A 22 6.23 -9.09 2.98
N ASP A 23 7.47 -8.65 3.26
CA ASP A 23 8.65 -9.52 3.24
C ASP A 23 8.52 -10.66 4.26
N LYS A 24 8.05 -10.36 5.47
CA LYS A 24 7.81 -11.38 6.50
C LYS A 24 6.70 -12.34 6.11
N MET A 25 5.64 -11.87 5.47
CA MET A 25 4.59 -12.73 4.93
C MET A 25 5.15 -13.72 3.90
N VAL A 26 6.00 -13.24 2.99
CA VAL A 26 6.69 -14.09 2.00
C VAL A 26 7.64 -15.08 2.67
N GLU A 27 8.48 -14.63 3.60
CA GLU A 27 9.45 -15.46 4.34
C GLU A 27 8.76 -16.60 5.10
N THR A 28 7.60 -16.33 5.69
CA THR A 28 6.82 -17.31 6.47
C THR A 28 5.86 -18.15 5.63
N GLY A 29 5.69 -17.83 4.34
CA GLY A 29 4.80 -18.55 3.43
C GLY A 29 3.31 -18.29 3.64
N ASN A 30 2.94 -17.14 4.23
CA ASN A 30 1.55 -16.72 4.42
C ASN A 30 0.64 -17.79 5.08
N LYS A 31 1.15 -18.51 6.08
CA LYS A 31 0.43 -19.64 6.70
C LYS A 31 -0.76 -19.16 7.53
N HIS A 32 -1.96 -19.64 7.22
CA HIS A 32 -3.11 -19.51 8.12
C HIS A 32 -3.59 -20.87 8.65
N THR A 33 -3.26 -21.98 7.97
CA THR A 33 -3.51 -23.34 8.46
C THR A 33 -2.21 -23.96 8.97
N VAL A 34 -2.26 -24.63 10.14
CA VAL A 34 -1.13 -25.36 10.71
C VAL A 34 -1.54 -26.80 10.99
N ILE A 35 -0.82 -27.75 10.38
CA ILE A 35 -1.00 -29.19 10.59
C ILE A 35 0.17 -29.69 11.46
N SER A 36 -0.14 -30.44 12.51
CA SER A 36 0.84 -30.99 13.45
C SER A 36 0.41 -32.35 13.97
N ASP A 37 1.38 -33.23 14.21
CA ASP A 37 1.17 -34.54 14.85
C ASP A 37 0.93 -34.43 16.38
N LYS A 38 1.11 -33.23 16.93
CA LYS A 38 0.89 -32.91 18.34
C LYS A 38 -0.11 -31.77 18.48
N GLU A 39 -0.83 -31.75 19.59
CA GLU A 39 -1.70 -30.63 19.94
C GLU A 39 -0.89 -29.32 19.97
N ILE A 40 -1.35 -28.34 19.18
CA ILE A 40 -0.71 -27.02 19.07
C ILE A 40 -1.39 -26.10 20.08
N SER A 41 -0.58 -25.44 20.92
CA SER A 41 -1.11 -24.40 21.81
C SER A 41 -1.51 -23.14 21.03
N TRP A 42 -2.47 -22.35 21.56
CA TRP A 42 -2.85 -21.09 20.92
C TRP A 42 -1.67 -20.14 20.67
N ILE A 43 -0.73 -20.07 21.61
CA ILE A 43 0.47 -19.22 21.51
C ILE A 43 1.37 -19.71 20.37
N GLU A 44 1.51 -21.03 20.19
CA GLU A 44 2.29 -21.61 19.12
C GLU A 44 1.64 -21.34 17.76
N TYR A 45 0.32 -21.54 17.65
CA TYR A 45 -0.44 -21.21 16.45
C TYR A 45 -0.33 -19.73 16.07
N GLU A 46 -0.50 -18.82 17.03
CA GLU A 46 -0.35 -17.38 16.81
C GLU A 46 1.07 -17.05 16.32
N ASN A 47 2.10 -17.61 16.93
CA ASN A 47 3.48 -17.40 16.50
C ASN A 47 3.76 -17.87 15.08
N LEU A 48 3.14 -18.97 14.66
CA LEU A 48 3.29 -19.54 13.32
C LEU A 48 2.50 -18.77 12.25
N THR A 49 1.40 -18.12 12.64
CA THR A 49 0.46 -17.47 11.70
C THR A 49 0.49 -15.94 11.77
N LYS A 50 1.25 -15.32 12.70
CA LYS A 50 1.22 -13.86 12.94
C LYS A 50 1.51 -12.96 11.75
N PHE A 51 2.20 -13.46 10.72
CA PHE A 51 2.50 -12.71 9.49
C PHE A 51 1.65 -13.14 8.30
N SER A 52 0.56 -13.87 8.52
CA SER A 52 -0.38 -14.26 7.48
C SER A 52 -1.27 -13.09 7.04
N ASP A 53 -1.89 -13.25 5.88
CA ASP A 53 -2.80 -12.29 5.27
C ASP A 53 -3.99 -11.99 6.16
N PHE A 54 -4.48 -13.02 6.85
CA PHE A 54 -5.54 -12.96 7.84
C PHE A 54 -5.22 -11.97 8.96
N ASN A 55 -3.95 -11.92 9.39
CA ASN A 55 -3.49 -11.12 10.52
C ASN A 55 -2.98 -9.73 10.09
N VAL A 56 -2.22 -9.63 9.00
CA VAL A 56 -1.46 -8.40 8.70
C VAL A 56 -1.76 -7.75 7.36
N LEU A 57 -2.43 -8.40 6.40
CA LEU A 57 -2.50 -7.84 5.04
C LEU A 57 -3.30 -6.52 4.97
N ILE A 58 -4.45 -6.43 5.63
CA ILE A 58 -5.27 -5.22 5.63
C ILE A 58 -4.52 -4.00 6.18
N PRO A 59 -3.97 -4.02 7.42
CA PRO A 59 -3.22 -2.87 7.93
C PRO A 59 -1.96 -2.59 7.09
N THR A 60 -1.36 -3.61 6.49
CA THR A 60 -0.23 -3.45 5.57
C THR A 60 -0.60 -2.68 4.30
N LEU A 61 -1.76 -2.98 3.70
CA LEU A 61 -2.29 -2.28 2.53
C LEU A 61 -2.71 -0.85 2.87
N PHE A 62 -3.33 -0.63 4.03
CA PHE A 62 -3.62 0.71 4.53
C PHE A 62 -2.34 1.56 4.63
N ASN A 63 -1.31 1.05 5.31
CA ASN A 63 -0.02 1.72 5.43
C ASN A 63 0.61 1.98 4.06
N PHE A 64 0.49 1.03 3.13
CA PHE A 64 1.05 1.16 1.79
C PHE A 64 0.41 2.34 1.05
N TYR A 65 -0.92 2.36 0.94
CA TYR A 65 -1.63 3.44 0.27
C TYR A 65 -1.44 4.78 0.97
N HIS A 66 -1.44 4.81 2.30
CA HIS A 66 -1.17 6.04 3.03
C HIS A 66 0.26 6.55 2.78
N GLY A 67 1.24 5.66 2.73
CA GLY A 67 2.62 5.97 2.36
C GLY A 67 2.71 6.58 0.96
N LEU A 68 2.03 6.00 -0.04
CA LEU A 68 1.96 6.55 -1.40
C LEU A 68 1.39 7.97 -1.40
N GLU A 69 0.29 8.20 -0.68
CA GLU A 69 -0.34 9.52 -0.57
C GLU A 69 0.65 10.58 -0.05
N LEU A 70 1.40 10.24 1.00
CA LEU A 70 2.36 11.16 1.62
C LEU A 70 3.56 11.42 0.70
N ILE A 71 4.07 10.40 0.00
CA ILE A 71 5.14 10.57 -1.00
C ILE A 71 4.68 11.51 -2.13
N ILE A 72 3.47 11.31 -2.67
CA ILE A 72 2.93 12.17 -3.73
C ILE A 72 2.76 13.61 -3.24
N LYS A 73 2.23 13.81 -2.03
CA LYS A 73 2.11 15.15 -1.42
C LYS A 73 3.46 15.82 -1.21
N GLY A 74 4.46 15.08 -0.75
CA GLY A 74 5.84 15.55 -0.62
C GLY A 74 6.42 16.01 -1.97
N MET A 75 6.21 15.21 -3.02
CA MET A 75 6.63 15.55 -4.38
C MET A 75 5.94 16.79 -4.94
N LEU A 76 4.62 16.88 -4.80
CA LEU A 76 3.88 18.07 -5.24
C LEU A 76 4.41 19.34 -4.58
N ARG A 77 4.71 19.29 -3.27
CA ARG A 77 5.33 20.43 -2.57
C ARG A 77 6.72 20.76 -3.13
N LEU A 78 7.54 19.75 -3.39
CA LEU A 78 8.88 19.93 -3.94
C LEU A 78 8.85 20.59 -5.34
N HIS A 79 7.84 20.30 -6.15
CA HIS A 79 7.60 20.95 -7.44
C HIS A 79 6.88 22.31 -7.34
N ASN A 80 6.65 22.85 -6.13
CA ASN A 80 5.84 24.05 -5.90
C ASN A 80 4.41 23.95 -6.50
N ALA A 81 3.88 22.73 -6.62
CA ALA A 81 2.54 22.48 -7.10
C ALA A 81 1.53 22.63 -5.96
N GLU A 82 0.52 23.47 -6.16
CA GLU A 82 -0.56 23.62 -5.19
C GLU A 82 -1.49 22.40 -5.20
N PHE A 83 -1.80 21.89 -4.02
CA PHE A 83 -2.88 20.94 -3.81
C PHE A 83 -3.71 21.35 -2.60
N LYS A 84 -5.02 21.13 -2.70
CA LYS A 84 -5.92 21.31 -1.56
C LYS A 84 -5.67 20.17 -0.56
N PRO A 85 -6.06 20.32 0.72
CA PRO A 85 -6.13 19.20 1.67
C PRO A 85 -7.19 18.20 1.21
N GLU A 86 -6.88 17.46 0.16
CA GLU A 86 -7.72 16.43 -0.44
C GLU A 86 -7.00 15.09 -0.36
N HIS A 87 -7.79 14.03 -0.27
CA HIS A 87 -7.33 12.64 -0.22
C HIS A 87 -7.63 11.88 -1.52
N SER A 88 -8.01 12.60 -2.60
CA SER A 88 -8.21 11.98 -3.91
C SER A 88 -6.85 11.66 -4.52
N PHE A 89 -6.51 10.36 -4.53
CA PHE A 89 -5.27 9.86 -5.10
C PHE A 89 -5.16 10.19 -6.60
N GLU A 90 -6.26 10.13 -7.35
CA GLU A 90 -6.30 10.42 -8.77
C GLU A 90 -5.95 11.88 -9.06
N ASN A 91 -6.51 12.81 -8.29
CA ASN A 91 -6.20 14.24 -8.40
C ASN A 91 -4.73 14.51 -8.06
N LEU A 92 -4.23 13.91 -6.97
CA LEU A 92 -2.85 14.05 -6.53
C LEU A 92 -1.88 13.50 -7.59
N LEU A 93 -2.14 12.32 -8.12
CA LEU A 93 -1.31 11.71 -9.17
C LEU A 93 -1.34 12.52 -10.46
N THR A 94 -2.52 12.99 -10.88
CA THR A 94 -2.66 13.82 -12.09
C THR A 94 -1.83 15.09 -11.97
N LYS A 95 -1.94 15.79 -10.83
CA LYS A 95 -1.11 16.98 -10.56
C LYS A 95 0.37 16.65 -10.54
N LEU A 96 0.75 15.50 -9.99
CA LEU A 96 2.14 15.11 -9.93
C LEU A 96 2.69 14.85 -11.34
N LYS A 97 1.98 14.11 -12.18
CA LYS A 97 2.36 13.86 -13.59
C LYS A 97 2.48 15.15 -14.42
N LEU A 98 1.70 16.18 -14.10
CA LEU A 98 1.80 17.49 -14.76
C LEU A 98 3.01 18.32 -14.28
N SER A 99 3.39 18.14 -13.02
CA SER A 99 4.43 18.94 -12.35
C SER A 99 5.81 18.30 -12.50
N ASP A 100 5.87 16.98 -12.41
CA ASP A 100 7.07 16.19 -12.59
C ASP A 100 7.20 15.76 -14.05
N LYS A 101 8.10 16.44 -14.76
CA LYS A 101 8.45 16.12 -16.15
C LYS A 101 9.56 15.08 -16.24
N THR A 102 10.02 14.53 -15.11
CA THR A 102 10.98 13.43 -15.13
C THR A 102 10.27 12.17 -15.60
N ASN A 103 10.82 11.54 -16.65
CA ASN A 103 10.33 10.25 -17.13
C ASN A 103 10.86 9.13 -16.21
N ASN A 104 10.39 9.12 -14.97
CA ASN A 104 10.98 8.33 -13.89
C ASN A 104 10.11 7.12 -13.54
N GLU A 105 10.75 5.96 -13.41
CA GLU A 105 10.12 4.66 -13.19
C GLU A 105 9.15 4.67 -11.99
N TYR A 106 9.47 5.43 -10.94
CA TYR A 106 8.62 5.47 -9.75
C TYR A 106 7.20 6.01 -10.02
N LEU A 107 7.03 6.95 -10.96
CA LEU A 107 5.70 7.48 -11.31
C LEU A 107 4.84 6.42 -11.98
N GLU A 108 5.45 5.59 -12.83
CA GLU A 108 4.74 4.47 -13.48
C GLU A 108 4.30 3.44 -12.44
N ILE A 109 5.16 3.15 -11.47
CA ILE A 109 4.84 2.24 -10.37
C ILE A 109 3.74 2.81 -9.48
N ILE A 110 3.81 4.08 -9.06
CA ILE A 110 2.72 4.72 -8.31
C ILE A 110 1.41 4.66 -9.11
N SER A 111 1.47 4.94 -10.41
CA SER A 111 0.31 4.90 -11.30
C SER A 111 -0.33 3.51 -11.37
N LYS A 112 0.47 2.44 -11.34
CA LYS A 112 -0.03 1.06 -11.29
C LYS A 112 -0.99 0.86 -10.11
N TYR A 113 -0.70 1.41 -8.94
CA TYR A 113 -1.53 1.21 -7.74
C TYR A 113 -2.74 2.14 -7.64
N ILE A 114 -2.70 3.29 -8.30
CA ILE A 114 -3.77 4.30 -8.24
C ILE A 114 -4.73 4.16 -9.43
N GLU A 115 -4.22 4.06 -10.65
CA GLU A 115 -5.02 4.03 -11.88
C GLU A 115 -5.38 2.61 -12.31
N LYS A 116 -4.55 1.62 -11.96
CA LYS A 116 -4.66 0.24 -12.45
C LYS A 116 -4.56 -0.81 -11.33
N PRO A 117 -5.21 -0.64 -10.17
CA PRO A 117 -5.12 -1.61 -9.06
C PRO A 117 -5.58 -3.02 -9.48
N LEU A 118 -6.42 -3.12 -10.51
CA LEU A 118 -6.95 -4.37 -11.08
C LEU A 118 -5.88 -5.35 -11.59
N LYS A 119 -4.62 -4.91 -11.76
CA LYS A 119 -3.52 -5.79 -12.17
C LYS A 119 -3.05 -6.74 -11.06
N ILE A 120 -3.42 -6.47 -9.82
CA ILE A 120 -3.16 -7.33 -8.66
C ILE A 120 -4.43 -8.11 -8.42
N ARG A 121 -4.40 -9.42 -8.67
CA ARG A 121 -5.56 -10.33 -8.65
C ARG A 121 -6.30 -10.27 -7.33
N PHE A 122 -5.61 -10.38 -6.19
CA PHE A 122 -6.32 -10.36 -4.89
C PHE A 122 -6.98 -9.00 -4.59
N LEU A 123 -6.38 -7.89 -5.06
CA LEU A 123 -7.00 -6.57 -4.98
C LEU A 123 -8.18 -6.46 -5.94
N ASN A 124 -8.05 -6.99 -7.16
CA ASN A 124 -9.13 -7.03 -8.13
C ASN A 124 -10.33 -7.84 -7.60
N ASP A 125 -10.08 -9.03 -7.04
CA ASP A 125 -11.10 -9.87 -6.40
C ASP A 125 -11.82 -9.10 -5.30
N TYR A 126 -11.07 -8.36 -4.46
CA TYR A 126 -11.65 -7.56 -3.39
C TYR A 126 -12.45 -6.37 -3.91
N ILE A 127 -11.94 -5.65 -4.91
CA ILE A 127 -12.66 -4.54 -5.57
C ILE A 127 -13.99 -5.02 -6.14
N GLN A 128 -14.00 -6.18 -6.81
CA GLN A 128 -15.20 -6.77 -7.40
C GLN A 128 -16.18 -7.26 -6.32
N THR A 129 -15.70 -8.03 -5.34
CA THR A 129 -16.55 -8.59 -4.27
C THR A 129 -17.18 -7.49 -3.44
N GLU A 130 -16.41 -6.47 -3.11
CA GLU A 130 -16.85 -5.37 -2.28
C GLU A 130 -17.43 -4.22 -3.09
N ASN A 131 -17.65 -4.32 -4.41
CA ASN A 131 -18.17 -3.23 -5.24
C ASN A 131 -17.50 -1.87 -4.94
N ILE A 132 -16.17 -1.83 -5.02
CA ILE A 132 -15.37 -0.64 -4.75
C ILE A 132 -15.32 0.20 -6.03
N GLU A 133 -15.79 1.44 -5.97
CA GLU A 133 -15.99 2.27 -7.17
C GLU A 133 -14.73 3.02 -7.60
N ASN A 134 -13.86 3.37 -6.66
CA ASN A 134 -12.66 4.17 -6.90
C ASN A 134 -11.56 3.85 -5.88
N ILE A 135 -10.36 4.40 -6.10
CA ILE A 135 -9.20 4.11 -5.25
C ILE A 135 -9.36 4.68 -3.84
N TYR A 136 -10.12 5.78 -3.70
CA TYR A 136 -10.37 6.39 -2.40
C TYR A 136 -11.21 5.44 -1.53
N ASP A 137 -12.23 4.81 -2.10
CA ASP A 137 -13.03 3.80 -1.43
C ASP A 137 -12.22 2.55 -1.09
N LEU A 138 -11.30 2.12 -1.98
CA LEU A 138 -10.37 1.03 -1.71
C LEU A 138 -9.48 1.34 -0.49
N TYR A 139 -8.88 2.53 -0.47
CA TYR A 139 -8.06 2.98 0.64
C TYR A 139 -8.87 3.04 1.94
N MET A 140 -10.08 3.57 1.89
CA MET A 140 -10.95 3.71 3.06
C MET A 140 -11.42 2.37 3.60
N SER A 141 -11.65 1.37 2.74
CA SER A 141 -12.08 0.04 3.18
C SER A 141 -10.97 -0.75 3.90
N PHE A 142 -9.70 -0.40 3.70
CA PHE A 142 -8.60 -0.93 4.51
C PHE A 142 -8.47 -0.24 5.87
N ARG A 143 -9.00 0.98 6.00
CA ARG A 143 -8.94 1.77 7.24
C ARG A 143 -10.12 1.49 8.16
N TYR A 144 -11.31 1.29 7.59
CA TYR A 144 -12.55 1.15 8.33
C TYR A 144 -13.30 -0.12 7.91
N PRO A 145 -13.96 -0.82 8.85
CA PRO A 145 -14.76 -2.01 8.55
C PRO A 145 -16.09 -1.70 7.87
N THR A 146 -16.45 -0.42 7.77
CA THR A 146 -17.70 0.05 7.15
C THR A 146 -17.45 1.22 6.22
N ASP A 147 -18.42 1.46 5.35
CA ASP A 147 -18.50 2.74 4.64
C ASP A 147 -18.82 3.89 5.63
N ARG A 148 -18.76 5.13 5.15
CA ARG A 148 -18.99 6.33 5.97
C ARG A 148 -20.43 6.42 6.53
N SER A 149 -21.39 5.79 5.84
CA SER A 149 -22.79 5.83 6.23
C SER A 149 -23.21 4.66 7.13
N PHE A 150 -22.28 3.73 7.44
CA PHE A 150 -22.54 2.50 8.20
C PHE A 150 -23.59 1.58 7.58
N ASN A 151 -23.88 1.75 6.30
CA ASN A 151 -24.84 0.94 5.55
C ASN A 151 -24.19 -0.29 4.91
N LYS A 152 -22.87 -0.30 4.80
CA LYS A 152 -22.09 -1.40 4.22
C LYS A 152 -20.96 -1.80 5.17
N PHE A 153 -20.84 -3.10 5.39
CA PHE A 153 -19.73 -3.72 6.09
C PHE A 153 -18.84 -4.41 5.07
N TYR A 154 -17.54 -4.14 5.11
CA TYR A 154 -16.61 -4.72 4.15
C TYR A 154 -16.26 -6.16 4.53
N GLY A 155 -16.46 -7.09 3.58
CA GLY A 155 -16.03 -8.47 3.67
C GLY A 155 -14.57 -8.63 3.27
N TYR A 156 -13.73 -9.18 4.14
CA TYR A 156 -12.29 -9.27 3.86
C TYR A 156 -11.83 -10.63 3.32
N ILE A 157 -12.75 -11.55 3.02
CA ILE A 157 -12.40 -12.89 2.56
C ILE A 157 -11.58 -12.87 1.27
N ALA A 158 -11.84 -11.91 0.37
CA ALA A 158 -11.11 -11.83 -0.89
C ALA A 158 -9.61 -11.51 -0.70
N VAL A 159 -9.24 -10.88 0.42
CA VAL A 159 -7.86 -10.53 0.80
C VAL A 159 -7.35 -11.30 2.02
N LYS A 160 -8.02 -12.39 2.43
CA LYS A 160 -7.60 -13.22 3.57
C LYS A 160 -7.67 -14.70 3.22
N TYR A 161 -6.91 -15.51 3.94
CA TYR A 161 -6.90 -16.97 3.81
C TYR A 161 -6.51 -17.47 2.42
N ARG A 162 -5.59 -16.77 1.76
CA ARG A 162 -5.13 -17.09 0.40
C ARG A 162 -3.81 -17.87 0.38
N GLU A 163 -3.11 -17.99 1.51
CA GLU A 163 -1.85 -18.73 1.64
C GLU A 163 -0.86 -18.41 0.52
N GLU A 164 -0.35 -19.44 -0.16
CA GLU A 164 0.62 -19.30 -1.24
C GLU A 164 0.10 -18.54 -2.47
N GLN A 165 -1.23 -18.44 -2.66
CA GLN A 165 -1.85 -17.92 -3.88
C GLN A 165 -1.50 -16.45 -4.17
N ILE A 166 -1.17 -15.68 -3.14
CA ILE A 166 -0.88 -14.24 -3.25
C ILE A 166 0.60 -13.89 -3.11
N LEU A 167 1.48 -14.86 -2.82
CA LEU A 167 2.87 -14.59 -2.43
C LEU A 167 3.66 -13.85 -3.52
N ASP A 168 3.47 -14.22 -4.79
CA ASP A 168 4.14 -13.55 -5.91
C ASP A 168 3.72 -12.07 -6.02
N GLU A 169 2.44 -11.79 -5.81
CA GLU A 169 1.88 -10.44 -5.89
C GLU A 169 2.30 -9.60 -4.68
N VAL A 170 2.33 -10.21 -3.49
CA VAL A 170 2.87 -9.60 -2.25
C VAL A 170 4.34 -9.24 -2.43
N LEU A 171 5.13 -10.14 -3.01
CA LEU A 171 6.55 -9.91 -3.30
C LEU A 171 6.75 -8.80 -4.34
N GLU A 172 5.87 -8.73 -5.35
CA GLU A 172 5.85 -7.63 -6.32
C GLU A 172 5.61 -6.29 -5.62
N ILE A 173 4.62 -6.18 -4.72
CA ILE A 173 4.35 -4.96 -3.96
C ILE A 173 5.57 -4.56 -3.11
N SER A 174 6.21 -5.50 -2.43
CA SER A 174 7.43 -5.22 -1.63
C SER A 174 8.57 -4.66 -2.49
N ARG A 175 8.79 -5.24 -3.68
CA ARG A 175 9.80 -4.77 -4.64
C ARG A 175 9.45 -3.38 -5.16
N ASP A 176 8.19 -3.14 -5.47
CA ASP A 176 7.70 -1.85 -5.96
C ASP A 176 7.86 -0.74 -4.91
N VAL A 177 7.65 -1.02 -3.62
CA VAL A 177 7.98 -0.08 -2.53
C VAL A 177 9.44 0.37 -2.61
N THR A 178 10.37 -0.58 -2.80
CA THR A 178 11.80 -0.27 -2.87
C THR A 178 12.10 0.68 -4.03
N LYS A 179 11.53 0.41 -5.20
CA LYS A 179 11.69 1.25 -6.40
C LYS A 179 11.08 2.63 -6.21
N ILE A 180 9.91 2.72 -5.58
CA ILE A 180 9.26 3.99 -5.25
C ILE A 180 10.17 4.85 -4.37
N LEU A 181 10.71 4.28 -3.29
CA LEU A 181 11.56 5.01 -2.36
C LEU A 181 12.87 5.48 -3.02
N ILE A 182 13.52 4.61 -3.80
CA ILE A 182 14.75 4.97 -4.54
C ILE A 182 14.47 6.12 -5.51
N GLY A 183 13.41 6.00 -6.33
CA GLY A 183 13.03 7.03 -7.30
C GLY A 183 12.66 8.34 -6.61
N ALA A 184 11.94 8.27 -5.49
CA ALA A 184 11.56 9.44 -4.72
C ALA A 184 12.76 10.18 -4.12
N VAL A 185 13.70 9.46 -3.53
CA VAL A 185 14.94 10.04 -3.00
C VAL A 185 15.77 10.70 -4.10
N LYS A 186 15.81 10.10 -5.30
CA LYS A 186 16.52 10.66 -6.45
C LYS A 186 15.93 12.02 -6.85
N VAL A 187 14.63 12.10 -7.07
CA VAL A 187 13.94 13.36 -7.42
C VAL A 187 14.12 14.40 -6.32
N TYR A 188 14.01 13.98 -5.06
CA TYR A 188 14.24 14.85 -3.91
C TYR A 188 15.64 15.50 -3.95
N ARG A 189 16.69 14.72 -4.20
CA ARG A 189 18.07 15.22 -4.32
C ARG A 189 18.23 16.17 -5.50
N ASP A 190 17.75 15.76 -6.68
CA ASP A 190 17.88 16.52 -7.93
C ASP A 190 17.22 17.91 -7.87
N LEU A 191 16.18 18.07 -7.03
CA LEU A 191 15.46 19.33 -6.85
C LEU A 191 15.88 20.11 -5.59
N SER A 192 16.45 19.43 -4.57
CA SER A 192 16.95 20.10 -3.36
C SER A 192 18.35 20.70 -3.55
N ASP A 193 19.13 20.18 -4.49
CA ASP A 193 20.47 20.67 -4.82
C ASP A 193 20.44 21.84 -5.84
N LYS A 194 19.26 22.36 -6.19
CA LYS A 194 19.05 23.53 -7.06
C LYS A 194 18.55 24.72 -6.25
#